data_AF-A0A7X0HUR1-F1
#
_entry.id   AF-A0A7X0HUR1-F1
#
_cell.length_a   1.000
_cell.length_b   1.000
_cell.length_c   1.000
_cell.angle_alpha   90.00
_cell.angle_beta   90.00
_cell.angle_gamma   90.00
#
_symmetry.space_group_name_H-M   'P 1'
#
loop_
_entity.id
_entity.type
_entity.pdbx_description
1 polymer ?
#
loop_
_entity_poly.entity_id
_entity_poly.type
_entity_poly.pdbx_seq_one_letter_code
_entity_poly.pdbx_strand_id
1 'polypeptide(L)'
;MKKLQYIFIFTLILLLIDTNVSATSWVALEPEEVAARADVIVSGTYDFYSKPELSDFVFQGLDFYVNKVYKGDVSKKITAGIDGFDIGWAQEFQNQGGEFVLFLKKSEDFHFLIPVSGPNGMVQVQGGQVVDHNAERKAFFEDFLKIGQSITVSSVQSAHEQGNYPATFYFSSAGMLLIIAIFIMIYRSWRKRLLKKKD
;
A
#
# COMPACT_ATOMS: atom_id res chain seq x y z
N MET A 1 -43.13 25.19 -0.02
CA MET A 1 -42.53 24.97 1.31
C MET A 1 -41.99 23.56 1.52
N LYS A 2 -42.78 22.48 1.37
CA LYS A 2 -42.32 21.09 1.59
C LYS A 2 -41.09 20.67 0.76
N LYS A 3 -41.00 21.11 -0.51
CA LYS A 3 -39.82 20.85 -1.38
C LYS A 3 -38.53 21.50 -0.87
N LEU A 4 -38.63 22.69 -0.27
CA LEU A 4 -37.49 23.40 0.31
C LEU A 4 -36.99 22.70 1.59
N GLN A 5 -37.92 22.15 2.38
CA GLN A 5 -37.59 21.33 3.55
C GLN A 5 -36.83 20.05 3.18
N TYR A 6 -37.21 19.34 2.12
CA TYR A 6 -36.49 18.14 1.69
C TYR A 6 -35.09 18.45 1.19
N ILE A 7 -34.90 19.58 0.50
CA ILE A 7 -33.57 20.05 0.07
C ILE A 7 -32.72 20.35 1.31
N PHE A 8 -33.27 21.10 2.27
CA PHE A 8 -32.56 21.43 3.50
C PHE A 8 -32.17 20.19 4.32
N ILE A 9 -33.09 19.21 4.46
CA ILE A 9 -32.82 17.93 5.14
C ILE A 9 -31.77 17.13 4.38
N PHE A 10 -31.81 17.09 3.05
CA PHE A 10 -30.82 16.39 2.24
C PHE A 10 -29.43 17.03 2.37
N THR A 11 -29.35 18.36 2.35
CA THR A 11 -28.09 19.08 2.59
C THR A 11 -27.56 18.83 4.01
N LEU A 12 -28.44 18.80 5.02
CA LEU A 12 -28.06 18.48 6.39
C LEU A 12 -27.53 17.04 6.52
N ILE A 13 -28.14 16.07 5.82
CA ILE A 13 -27.67 14.68 5.78
C ILE A 13 -26.29 14.58 5.12
N LEU A 14 -26.05 15.31 4.02
CA LEU A 14 -24.74 15.32 3.36
C LEU A 14 -23.64 15.93 4.26
N LEU A 15 -23.98 16.94 5.05
CA LEU A 15 -23.05 17.57 6.01
C LEU A 15 -22.74 16.68 7.23
N LEU A 16 -23.54 15.64 7.48
CA LEU A 16 -23.30 14.65 8.54
C LEU A 16 -22.44 13.47 8.06
N ILE A 17 -22.07 13.42 6.77
CA ILE A 17 -21.13 12.43 6.25
C ILE A 17 -19.72 12.97 6.48
N ASP A 18 -19.20 12.75 7.69
CA ASP A 18 -17.78 12.94 7.97
C ASP A 18 -16.99 11.84 7.25
N THR A 19 -16.48 12.15 6.06
CA THR A 19 -15.44 11.34 5.44
C THR A 19 -14.12 11.64 6.14
N ASN A 20 -13.79 10.87 7.19
CA ASN A 20 -12.42 10.81 7.70
C ASN A 20 -11.53 10.15 6.63
N VAL A 21 -11.07 10.93 5.65
CA VAL A 21 -10.04 10.51 4.71
C VAL A 21 -8.70 10.80 5.39
N SER A 22 -8.10 9.79 6.01
CA SER A 22 -6.68 9.87 6.38
C SER A 22 -5.86 9.66 5.13
N ALA A 23 -5.51 10.74 4.44
CA ALA A 23 -4.47 10.70 3.44
C ALA A 23 -3.12 10.52 4.17
N THR A 24 -2.54 9.32 4.11
CA THR A 24 -1.18 9.09 4.57
C THR A 24 -0.21 9.74 3.57
N SER A 25 0.13 11.00 3.77
CA SER A 25 1.18 11.64 2.97
C SER A 25 2.55 11.22 3.50
N TRP A 26 3.37 10.63 2.65
CA TRP A 26 4.76 10.35 2.99
C TRP A 26 5.55 11.66 3.07
N VAL A 27 6.25 11.87 4.18
CA VAL A 27 7.24 12.95 4.27
C VAL A 27 8.37 12.62 3.31
N ALA A 28 8.70 13.55 2.40
CA ALA A 28 9.87 13.41 1.54
C ALA A 28 11.12 13.39 2.41
N LEU A 29 11.95 12.36 2.25
CA LEU A 29 13.21 12.21 2.98
C LEU A 29 14.40 12.39 2.05
N GLU A 30 15.48 12.93 2.62
CA GLU A 30 16.76 13.02 1.92
C GLU A 30 17.33 11.62 1.62
N PRO A 31 18.01 11.43 0.48
CA PRO A 31 18.53 10.11 0.07
C PRO A 31 19.48 9.47 1.09
N GLU A 32 20.32 10.28 1.72
CA GLU A 32 21.25 9.86 2.79
C GLU A 32 20.49 9.30 3.99
N GLU A 33 19.38 9.94 4.34
CA GLU A 33 18.55 9.54 5.46
C GLU A 33 17.80 8.22 5.17
N VAL A 34 17.32 8.05 3.94
CA VAL A 34 16.74 6.77 3.47
C VAL A 34 17.76 5.64 3.61
N ALA A 35 19.00 5.85 3.14
CA ALA A 35 20.07 4.87 3.22
C ALA A 35 20.47 4.53 4.67
N ALA A 36 20.52 5.55 5.54
CA ALA A 36 20.86 5.39 6.95
C ALA A 36 19.81 4.57 7.71
N ARG A 37 18.52 4.81 7.45
CA ARG A 37 17.39 4.18 8.14
C ARG A 37 17.08 2.76 7.65
N ALA A 38 17.65 2.33 6.53
CA ALA A 38 17.41 0.99 5.99
C ALA A 38 18.18 -0.08 6.78
N ASP A 39 17.51 -1.14 7.20
CA ASP A 39 18.14 -2.34 7.77
C ASP A 39 18.64 -3.27 6.67
N VAL A 40 17.88 -3.35 5.57
CA VAL A 40 18.13 -4.20 4.41
C VAL A 40 18.07 -3.35 3.16
N ILE A 41 19.02 -3.53 2.25
CA ILE A 41 19.02 -2.88 0.94
C ILE A 41 19.24 -3.94 -0.12
N VAL A 42 18.28 -4.08 -1.04
CA VAL A 42 18.29 -5.12 -2.09
C VAL A 42 17.84 -4.56 -3.42
N SER A 43 18.29 -5.16 -4.52
CA SER A 43 17.66 -4.98 -5.83
C SER A 43 16.95 -6.24 -6.29
N GLY A 44 15.89 -6.07 -7.07
CA GLY A 44 15.04 -7.17 -7.52
C GLY A 44 13.70 -6.71 -8.07
N THR A 45 12.74 -7.64 -8.06
CA THR A 45 11.39 -7.43 -8.60
C THR A 45 10.32 -8.02 -7.69
N TYR A 46 9.18 -7.35 -7.60
CA TYR A 46 7.98 -7.86 -6.95
C TYR A 46 7.31 -8.94 -7.82
N ASP A 47 6.74 -9.94 -7.15
CA ASP A 47 5.78 -10.88 -7.72
C ASP A 47 4.36 -10.36 -7.47
N PHE A 48 3.83 -9.59 -8.42
CA PHE A 48 2.46 -9.05 -8.33
C PHE A 48 1.36 -10.10 -8.49
N TYR A 49 1.72 -11.36 -8.81
CA TYR A 49 0.78 -12.48 -8.88
C TYR A 49 0.79 -13.34 -7.61
N SER A 50 1.73 -13.07 -6.70
CA SER A 50 1.78 -13.73 -5.39
C SER A 50 0.55 -13.37 -4.56
N LYS A 51 0.19 -14.28 -3.64
CA LYS A 51 -0.87 -14.00 -2.67
C LYS A 51 -0.34 -12.96 -1.68
N PRO A 52 -0.96 -11.78 -1.57
CA PRO A 52 -0.47 -10.75 -0.67
C PRO A 52 -0.62 -11.17 0.80
N GLU A 53 0.40 -10.83 1.58
CA GLU A 53 0.32 -10.81 3.03
C GLU A 53 -0.34 -9.49 3.44
N LEU A 54 -1.60 -9.58 3.88
CA LEU A 54 -2.39 -8.41 4.25
C LEU A 54 -1.94 -7.89 5.62
N SER A 55 -2.02 -6.57 5.79
CA SER A 55 -1.86 -5.91 7.08
C SER A 55 -3.06 -5.00 7.36
N ASP A 56 -3.20 -4.53 8.59
CA ASP A 56 -4.21 -3.55 8.98
C ASP A 56 -3.86 -2.11 8.53
N PHE A 57 -2.73 -1.92 7.85
CA PHE A 57 -2.24 -0.64 7.36
C PHE A 57 -2.22 -0.59 5.82
N VAL A 58 -1.77 0.54 5.25
CA VAL A 58 -1.73 0.73 3.79
C VAL A 58 -0.78 -0.23 3.06
N PHE A 59 0.16 -0.85 3.79
CA PHE A 59 1.10 -1.79 3.21
C PHE A 59 0.51 -3.19 3.08
N GLN A 60 0.82 -3.85 1.98
CA GLN A 60 0.67 -5.29 1.82
C GLN A 60 2.01 -5.90 1.45
N GLY A 61 2.32 -7.07 2.01
CA GLY A 61 3.52 -7.82 1.70
C GLY A 61 3.34 -8.59 0.40
N LEU A 62 4.27 -8.45 -0.53
CA LEU A 62 4.37 -9.26 -1.74
C LEU A 62 5.69 -10.01 -1.75
N ASP A 63 5.71 -11.18 -2.39
CA ASP A 63 6.96 -11.86 -2.70
C ASP A 63 7.85 -10.93 -3.53
N PHE A 64 9.12 -10.81 -3.14
CA PHE A 64 10.13 -10.03 -3.84
C PHE A 64 11.35 -10.90 -4.13
N TYR A 65 11.67 -11.05 -5.42
CA TYR A 65 12.79 -11.84 -5.88
C TYR A 65 14.06 -10.99 -5.87
N VAL A 66 14.97 -11.31 -4.97
CA VAL A 66 16.23 -10.60 -4.76
C VAL A 66 17.24 -11.01 -5.82
N ASN A 67 17.66 -10.05 -6.62
CA ASN A 67 18.78 -10.17 -7.56
C ASN A 67 20.12 -9.91 -6.84
N LYS A 68 20.17 -8.85 -6.03
CA LYS A 68 21.40 -8.44 -5.32
C LYS A 68 21.11 -7.86 -3.95
N VAL A 69 22.01 -8.11 -2.99
CA VAL A 69 21.98 -7.55 -1.64
C VAL A 69 23.10 -6.53 -1.50
N TYR A 70 22.77 -5.31 -1.07
CA TYR A 70 23.69 -4.21 -0.80
C TYR A 70 23.93 -4.02 0.70
N LYS A 71 22.93 -4.34 1.54
CA LYS A 71 22.97 -4.26 3.00
C LYS A 71 22.03 -5.29 3.62
N GLY A 72 22.42 -5.84 4.77
CA GLY A 72 21.67 -6.85 5.50
C GLY A 72 21.93 -8.27 5.00
N ASP A 73 21.33 -9.26 5.67
CA ASP A 73 21.34 -10.67 5.25
C ASP A 73 19.90 -11.12 5.01
N VAL A 74 19.63 -11.61 3.81
CA VAL A 74 18.30 -12.02 3.36
C VAL A 74 18.38 -13.16 2.35
N SER A 75 17.31 -13.93 2.27
CA SER A 75 17.14 -14.97 1.27
C SER A 75 16.92 -14.40 -0.15
N LYS A 76 17.11 -15.25 -1.16
CA LYS A 76 16.82 -14.93 -2.58
C LYS A 76 15.38 -14.49 -2.85
N LYS A 77 14.47 -14.81 -1.92
CA LYS A 77 13.10 -14.35 -1.92
C LYS A 77 12.78 -13.82 -0.53
N ILE A 78 12.18 -12.65 -0.44
CA ILE A 78 11.69 -12.03 0.79
C ILE A 78 10.24 -11.62 0.61
N THR A 79 9.53 -11.33 1.70
CA THR A 79 8.28 -10.57 1.63
C THR A 79 8.62 -9.09 1.83
N ALA A 80 8.32 -8.26 0.83
CA ALA A 80 8.52 -6.81 0.88
C ALA A 80 7.17 -6.10 0.81
N GLY A 81 7.00 -5.12 1.68
CA GLY A 81 5.81 -4.27 1.72
C GLY A 81 5.76 -3.34 0.51
N ILE A 82 4.57 -3.18 -0.04
CA ILE A 82 4.24 -2.14 -1.00
C ILE A 82 2.95 -1.47 -0.55
N ASP A 83 2.84 -0.16 -0.70
CA ASP A 83 1.58 0.54 -0.47
C ASP A 83 0.55 0.00 -1.47
N GLY A 84 -0.65 -0.35 -0.99
CA GLY A 84 -1.72 -0.87 -1.83
C GLY A 84 -2.08 0.07 -3.00
N PHE A 85 -1.87 1.37 -2.83
CA PHE A 85 -2.08 2.36 -3.88
C PHE A 85 -0.94 2.42 -4.91
N ASP A 86 0.23 1.86 -4.58
CA ASP A 86 1.42 1.89 -5.43
C ASP A 86 1.55 0.67 -6.36
N ILE A 87 0.78 -0.40 -6.13
CA ILE A 87 0.83 -1.65 -6.91
C ILE A 87 0.73 -1.38 -8.41
N GLY A 88 -0.25 -0.55 -8.82
CA GLY A 88 -0.57 -0.36 -10.23
C GLY A 88 0.58 0.23 -11.03
N TRP A 89 1.20 1.31 -10.54
CA TRP A 89 2.34 1.92 -11.23
C TRP A 89 3.59 1.08 -11.10
N ALA A 90 3.80 0.42 -9.96
CA ALA A 90 4.99 -0.40 -9.74
C ALA A 90 5.00 -1.63 -10.66
N GLN A 91 3.82 -2.24 -10.87
CA GLN A 91 3.64 -3.32 -11.82
C GLN A 91 3.86 -2.87 -13.26
N GLU A 92 3.29 -1.73 -13.66
CA GLU A 92 3.50 -1.18 -15.00
C GLU A 92 4.98 -0.89 -15.27
N PHE A 93 5.68 -0.28 -14.31
CA PHE A 93 7.11 -0.02 -14.41
C PHE A 93 7.92 -1.31 -14.59
N GLN A 94 7.63 -2.35 -13.80
CA GLN A 94 8.28 -3.66 -13.95
C GLN A 94 7.95 -4.35 -15.28
N ASN A 95 6.72 -4.23 -15.78
CA ASN A 95 6.33 -4.78 -17.09
C ASN A 95 7.10 -4.13 -18.25
N GLN A 96 7.60 -2.91 -18.06
CA GLN A 96 8.48 -2.20 -19.00
C GLN A 96 9.97 -2.55 -18.82
N GLY A 97 10.28 -3.60 -18.06
CA GLY A 97 11.64 -4.05 -17.77
C GLY A 97 12.34 -3.27 -16.66
N GLY A 98 11.58 -2.53 -15.85
CA GLY A 98 12.08 -1.88 -14.64
C GLY A 98 12.35 -2.88 -13.51
N GLU A 99 13.27 -2.53 -12.63
CA GLU A 99 13.59 -3.22 -11.38
C GLU A 99 13.59 -2.21 -10.24
N PHE A 100 13.48 -2.68 -9.01
CA PHE A 100 13.54 -1.83 -7.83
C PHE A 100 14.80 -2.07 -7.02
N VAL A 101 15.38 -1.01 -6.49
CA VAL A 101 16.26 -1.06 -5.33
C VAL A 101 15.43 -0.64 -4.12
N LEU A 102 15.19 -1.58 -3.22
CA LEU A 102 14.40 -1.38 -2.01
C LEU A 102 15.31 -1.10 -0.82
N PHE A 103 15.05 0.03 -0.17
CA PHE A 103 15.59 0.41 1.13
C PHE A 103 14.54 0.06 2.17
N LEU A 104 14.79 -1.03 2.87
CA LEU A 104 13.81 -1.71 3.70
C LEU A 104 14.19 -1.59 5.19
N LYS A 105 13.17 -1.44 6.03
CA LYS A 105 13.30 -1.51 7.50
C LYS A 105 12.40 -2.58 8.07
N LYS A 106 12.78 -3.10 9.24
CA LYS A 106 11.90 -3.92 10.06
C LYS A 106 10.81 -3.03 10.66
N SER A 107 9.64 -3.62 10.87
CA SER A 107 8.52 -2.98 11.56
C SER A 107 8.06 -3.88 12.70
N GLU A 108 7.60 -3.27 13.78
CA GLU A 108 6.90 -4.01 14.84
C GLU A 108 5.44 -4.32 14.42
N ASP A 109 4.90 -3.53 13.49
CA ASP A 109 3.52 -3.64 13.00
C ASP A 109 3.34 -4.65 11.85
N PHE A 110 4.44 -5.10 11.22
CA PHE A 110 4.41 -5.96 10.04
C PHE A 110 5.37 -7.13 10.19
N HIS A 111 4.96 -8.34 9.80
CA HIS A 111 5.84 -9.52 9.77
C HIS A 111 6.77 -9.55 8.56
N PHE A 112 6.67 -8.54 7.69
CA PHE A 112 7.49 -8.36 6.50
C PHE A 112 8.26 -7.04 6.54
N LEU A 113 9.29 -6.94 5.71
CA LEU A 113 10.10 -5.74 5.58
C LEU A 113 9.34 -4.67 4.82
N ILE A 114 9.37 -3.42 5.28
CA ILE A 114 8.67 -2.31 4.61
C ILE A 114 9.65 -1.26 4.06
N PRO A 115 9.32 -0.59 2.95
CA PRO A 115 10.10 0.53 2.44
C PRO A 115 10.24 1.65 3.48
N VAL A 116 11.45 2.20 3.60
CA VAL A 116 11.71 3.36 4.45
C VAL A 116 10.88 4.54 3.95
N SER A 117 9.88 4.93 4.74
CA SER A 117 8.93 6.02 4.41
C SER A 117 8.23 5.83 3.05
N GLY A 118 7.77 4.61 2.77
CA GLY A 118 6.98 4.30 1.59
C GLY A 118 7.78 4.48 0.28
N PRO A 119 7.31 5.26 -0.70
CA PRO A 119 7.99 5.48 -1.98
C PRO A 119 9.43 5.98 -1.86
N ASN A 120 9.77 6.68 -0.77
CA ASN A 120 11.16 7.12 -0.53
C ASN A 120 12.14 5.94 -0.51
N GLY A 121 11.70 4.76 -0.05
CA GLY A 121 12.50 3.55 0.00
C GLY A 121 12.43 2.70 -1.27
N MET A 122 11.74 3.17 -2.32
CA MET A 122 11.55 2.45 -3.58
C MET A 122 12.25 3.19 -4.72
N VAL A 123 13.49 2.83 -5.01
CA VAL A 123 14.25 3.44 -6.10
C VAL A 123 14.03 2.66 -7.39
N GLN A 124 13.55 3.33 -8.43
CA GLN A 124 13.31 2.74 -9.75
C GLN A 124 14.62 2.65 -10.53
N VAL A 125 14.90 1.48 -11.12
CA VAL A 125 16.07 1.23 -11.95
C VAL A 125 15.62 0.62 -13.27
N GLN A 126 16.10 1.16 -14.39
CA GLN A 126 15.83 0.61 -15.72
C GLN A 126 17.10 0.62 -16.55
N GLY A 127 17.43 -0.51 -17.18
CA GLY A 127 18.68 -0.64 -17.93
C GLY A 127 19.95 -0.35 -17.11
N GLY A 128 19.90 -0.61 -15.80
CA GLY A 128 21.01 -0.35 -14.86
C GLY A 128 21.18 1.11 -14.44
N GLN A 129 20.25 2.01 -14.80
CA GLN A 129 20.28 3.42 -14.42
C GLN A 129 19.11 3.78 -13.50
N VAL A 130 19.33 4.74 -12.59
CA VAL A 130 18.28 5.22 -11.70
C VAL A 130 17.30 6.11 -12.47
N VAL A 131 16.02 5.85 -12.30
CA VAL A 131 14.90 6.63 -12.86
C VAL A 131 14.32 7.48 -11.73
N ASP A 132 14.69 8.76 -11.69
CA ASP A 132 14.17 9.72 -10.73
C ASP A 132 14.09 11.11 -11.39
N HIS A 133 13.04 11.87 -11.08
CA HIS A 133 12.85 13.23 -11.59
C HIS A 133 13.71 14.27 -10.86
N ASN A 134 14.15 13.97 -9.63
CA ASN A 134 15.07 14.79 -8.88
C ASN A 134 16.52 14.39 -9.21
N ALA A 135 17.28 15.34 -9.79
CA ALA A 135 18.64 15.09 -10.24
C ALA A 135 19.64 14.79 -9.10
N GLU A 136 19.48 15.43 -7.94
CA GLU A 136 20.35 15.22 -6.79
C GLU A 136 20.12 13.83 -6.19
N ARG A 137 18.86 13.46 -6.01
CA ARG A 137 18.45 12.12 -5.56
C ARG A 137 18.90 11.03 -6.52
N LYS A 138 18.76 11.27 -7.83
CA LYS A 138 19.27 10.37 -8.87
C LYS A 138 20.78 10.16 -8.72
N ALA A 139 21.55 11.25 -8.66
CA ALA A 139 23.01 11.19 -8.56
C ALA A 139 23.48 10.41 -7.32
N PHE A 140 22.85 10.67 -6.15
CA PHE A 140 23.16 9.94 -4.93
C PHE A 140 22.99 8.44 -5.08
N PHE A 141 21.83 7.98 -5.59
CA PHE A 141 21.59 6.54 -5.71
C PHE A 141 22.43 5.89 -6.81
N GLU A 142 22.72 6.59 -7.90
CA GLU A 142 23.66 6.08 -8.91
C GLU A 142 25.05 5.85 -8.30
N ASP A 143 25.54 6.77 -7.48
CA ASP A 143 26.82 6.62 -6.81
C ASP A 143 26.80 5.54 -5.73
N PHE A 144 25.72 5.45 -4.95
CA PHE A 144 25.50 4.37 -3.98
C PHE A 144 25.57 2.98 -4.65
N LEU A 145 24.90 2.80 -5.80
CA LEU A 145 24.83 1.52 -6.49
C LEU A 145 26.17 1.10 -7.12
N LYS A 146 27.01 2.06 -7.54
CA LYS A 146 28.38 1.78 -8.02
C LYS A 146 29.25 1.22 -6.89
N ILE A 147 29.18 1.80 -5.70
CA ILE A 147 30.00 1.39 -4.54
C ILE A 147 29.66 -0.05 -4.13
N GLY A 148 28.37 -0.38 -4.07
CA GLY A 148 27.91 -1.71 -3.66
C GLY A 148 28.10 -2.82 -4.70
N GLN A 149 28.66 -2.56 -5.89
CA GLN A 149 29.10 -3.63 -6.81
C GLN A 149 30.39 -4.32 -6.39
N SER A 150 31.10 -3.78 -5.39
CA SER A 150 32.38 -4.32 -4.93
C SER A 150 32.29 -5.40 -3.83
N ILE A 151 31.10 -5.65 -3.26
CA ILE A 151 30.93 -6.53 -2.09
C ILE A 151 29.86 -7.60 -2.38
N THR A 152 30.28 -8.84 -2.69
CA THR A 152 29.34 -9.94 -3.02
C THR A 152 29.42 -11.09 -2.00
N VAL A 153 28.39 -11.14 -1.14
CA VAL A 153 27.60 -12.27 -0.59
C VAL A 153 28.26 -13.45 0.17
N SER A 154 27.77 -13.70 1.39
CA SER A 154 27.59 -15.06 1.95
C SER A 154 26.34 -15.10 2.84
N SER A 155 25.41 -15.98 2.46
CA SER A 155 24.08 -16.29 3.02
C SER A 155 24.12 -17.17 4.28
N VAL A 156 23.11 -17.13 5.18
CA VAL A 156 22.51 -18.34 5.82
C VAL A 156 21.04 -18.13 6.30
N GLN A 157 20.27 -19.21 6.08
CA GLN A 157 18.92 -19.69 6.45
C GLN A 157 18.17 -19.25 7.74
N SER A 158 16.87 -18.97 7.51
CA SER A 158 15.62 -19.51 8.10
C SER A 158 15.48 -19.85 9.60
N ALA A 159 14.41 -19.34 10.22
CA ALA A 159 13.65 -20.04 11.25
C ALA A 159 12.17 -19.63 11.27
N HIS A 160 11.30 -20.64 11.18
CA HIS A 160 9.86 -20.60 11.40
C HIS A 160 9.57 -20.45 12.90
N GLU A 161 8.63 -19.58 13.29
CA GLU A 161 7.86 -19.80 14.51
C GLU A 161 6.37 -19.49 14.30
N GLN A 162 5.58 -20.36 14.92
CA GLN A 162 4.17 -20.60 14.72
C GLN A 162 3.45 -20.05 15.96
N GLY A 163 2.68 -18.98 15.81
CA GLY A 163 1.95 -18.33 16.91
C GLY A 163 0.44 -18.44 16.69
N ASN A 164 -0.23 -19.16 17.59
CA ASN A 164 -1.68 -19.32 17.65
C ASN A 164 -2.39 -18.08 18.23
N TYR A 165 -3.72 -18.02 18.08
CA TYR A 165 -4.75 -17.16 18.73
C TYR A 165 -5.10 -15.81 18.06
N PRO A 166 -6.31 -15.24 18.28
CA PRO A 166 -7.65 -15.83 18.37
C PRO A 166 -8.59 -15.30 17.27
N ALA A 167 -9.62 -16.07 16.93
CA ALA A 167 -10.62 -15.72 15.92
C ALA A 167 -11.69 -14.77 16.49
N THR A 168 -11.58 -13.48 16.19
CA THR A 168 -12.66 -12.47 16.32
C THR A 168 -12.32 -11.36 15.31
N PHE A 169 -13.09 -10.97 14.30
CA PHE A 169 -14.53 -10.75 14.21
C PHE A 169 -14.97 -10.90 12.73
N TYR A 170 -16.03 -11.66 12.51
CA TYR A 170 -16.88 -11.53 11.32
C TYR A 170 -18.08 -10.63 11.68
N PHE A 171 -18.73 -10.08 10.66
CA PHE A 171 -20.00 -9.33 10.61
C PHE A 171 -19.93 -7.80 10.55
N SER A 172 -19.53 -7.27 9.39
CA SER A 172 -19.91 -5.89 8.97
C SER A 172 -20.72 -5.83 7.67
N SER A 173 -20.81 -6.92 6.88
CA SER A 173 -21.49 -6.89 5.58
C SER A 173 -23.00 -7.08 5.61
N ALA A 174 -23.54 -7.75 6.65
CA ALA A 174 -24.99 -7.99 6.77
C ALA A 174 -25.80 -6.75 7.18
N GLY A 175 -25.21 -5.85 7.98
CA GLY A 175 -25.87 -4.62 8.43
C GLY A 175 -26.11 -3.64 7.27
N MET A 176 -25.15 -3.53 6.35
CA MET A 176 -25.24 -2.66 5.17
C MET A 176 -26.41 -3.04 4.26
N LEU A 177 -26.61 -4.34 4.03
CA LEU A 177 -27.71 -4.86 3.20
C LEU A 177 -29.09 -4.62 3.83
N LEU A 178 -29.18 -4.68 5.15
CA LEU A 178 -30.42 -4.44 5.90
C LEU A 178 -30.84 -2.96 5.83
N ILE A 179 -29.88 -2.05 5.90
CA ILE A 179 -30.10 -0.60 5.76
C ILE A 179 -30.58 -0.29 4.33
N ILE A 180 -29.92 -0.86 3.31
CA ILE A 180 -30.33 -0.67 1.90
C ILE A 180 -31.77 -1.18 1.68
N ALA A 181 -32.11 -2.35 2.24
CA ALA A 181 -33.46 -2.91 2.13
C ALA A 181 -34.53 -2.00 2.76
N ILE A 182 -34.25 -1.41 3.94
CA ILE A 182 -35.15 -0.47 4.60
C ILE A 182 -35.38 0.78 3.75
N PHE A 183 -34.32 1.35 3.17
CA PHE A 183 -34.44 2.50 2.27
C PHE A 183 -35.29 2.19 1.03
N ILE A 184 -35.10 1.02 0.42
CA ILE A 184 -35.92 0.58 -0.73
C ILE A 184 -37.40 0.45 -0.33
N MET A 185 -37.70 -0.12 0.84
CA MET A 185 -39.08 -0.26 1.33
C MET A 185 -39.75 1.09 1.58
N ILE A 186 -39.04 2.03 2.22
CA ILE A 186 -39.55 3.38 2.49
C ILE A 186 -39.85 4.09 1.16
N TYR A 187 -38.90 4.06 0.20
CA TYR A 187 -39.07 4.65 -1.12
C TYR A 187 -40.29 4.09 -1.86
N ARG A 188 -40.46 2.76 -1.87
CA ARG A 188 -41.63 2.11 -2.51
C ARG A 188 -42.94 2.49 -1.84
N SER A 189 -42.96 2.62 -0.51
CA SER A 189 -44.16 3.00 0.24
C SER A 189 -44.59 4.44 -0.08
N TRP A 190 -43.62 5.34 -0.25
CA TRP A 190 -43.84 6.73 -0.62
C TRP A 190 -44.35 6.87 -2.05
N ARG A 191 -43.74 6.15 -3.01
CA ARG A 191 -44.16 6.13 -4.42
C ARG A 191 -45.62 5.68 -4.57
N LYS A 192 -46.05 4.64 -3.84
CA LYS A 192 -47.45 4.18 -3.86
C LYS A 192 -48.43 5.23 -3.34
N ARG A 193 -48.07 5.96 -2.28
CA ARG A 193 -48.93 7.04 -1.73
C ARG A 193 -49.04 8.24 -2.66
N LEU A 194 -47.99 8.53 -3.45
CA LEU A 194 -48.02 9.59 -4.46
C LEU A 194 -48.91 9.23 -5.65
N LEU A 195 -48.95 7.97 -6.06
CA LEU A 195 -49.80 7.50 -7.14
C LEU A 195 -51.29 7.46 -6.73
N LYS A 196 -51.59 7.07 -5.49
CA LYS A 196 -52.97 7.02 -4.96
C LYS A 196 -53.62 8.38 -4.68
N LYS A 197 -52.86 9.48 -4.81
CA LYS A 197 -53.33 10.87 -4.65
C LYS A 197 -53.69 11.55 -5.98
N LYS A 198 -53.56 10.81 -7.09
CA LYS A 198 -53.74 11.31 -8.46
C LYS A 198 -55.03 10.79 -9.13
N ASP A 199 -55.80 9.98 -8.40
CA ASP A 199 -57.17 9.57 -8.68
C ASP A 199 -58.10 10.26 -7.66
#